data_AF-A0A1M4SVD5-F1
#
_entry.id   AF-A0A1M4SVD5-F1
#
_cell.length_a   1.000
_cell.length_b   1.000
_cell.length_c   1.000
_cell.angle_alpha   90.00
_cell.angle_beta   90.00
_cell.angle_gamma   90.00
#
_symmetry.space_group_name_H-M   'P 1'
#
loop_
_entity.id
_entity.type
_entity.pdbx_description
1 polymer ?
#
loop_
_entity_poly.entity_id
_entity_poly.type
_entity_poly.pdbx_seq_one_letter_code
_entity_poly.pdbx_strand_id
1 'polypeptide(L)'
;MIKEILTSELNILKNFEILLEDERKILLNNEASKLPTIIEEKKNLALELSKLERKRKEICGSKTANDLISEGIIEQELIEEIIKLTETIKEKNELNSLLTKQSLAYIKMYTNLLSNENKIVTYKGTGKVDESLQSIFNTTI
;
A
#
# COMPACT_ATOMS: atom_id res chain seq x y z
N MET A 1 11.88 3.38 -30.34
CA MET A 1 10.65 4.07 -29.90
C MET A 1 9.78 3.24 -28.96
N ILE A 2 9.05 2.19 -29.41
CA ILE A 2 8.18 1.41 -28.50
C ILE A 2 8.98 0.63 -27.46
N LYS A 3 10.08 -0.02 -27.87
CA LYS A 3 11.00 -0.72 -26.95
C LYS A 3 11.55 0.21 -25.86
N GLU A 4 11.82 1.48 -26.19
CA GLU A 4 12.31 2.49 -25.22
C GLU A 4 11.22 2.90 -24.22
N ILE A 5 9.95 3.00 -24.66
CA ILE A 5 8.82 3.25 -23.77
C ILE A 5 8.69 2.09 -22.77
N LEU A 6 8.67 0.84 -23.24
CA LEU A 6 8.56 -0.33 -22.36
C LEU A 6 9.76 -0.47 -21.42
N THR A 7 10.97 -0.18 -21.89
CA THR A 7 12.17 -0.18 -21.03
C THR A 7 12.05 0.90 -19.95
N SER A 8 11.48 2.06 -20.28
CA SER A 8 11.22 3.12 -19.30
C SER A 8 10.14 2.73 -18.30
N GLU A 9 9.06 2.08 -18.75
CA GLU A 9 8.02 1.53 -17.86
C GLU A 9 8.59 0.50 -16.90
N LEU A 10 9.44 -0.41 -17.40
CA LEU A 10 10.14 -1.39 -16.58
C LEU A 10 11.01 -0.72 -15.51
N ASN A 11 11.74 0.34 -15.86
CA ASN A 11 12.55 1.09 -14.89
C ASN A 11 11.68 1.78 -13.83
N ILE A 12 10.54 2.35 -14.21
CA ILE A 12 9.59 2.93 -13.26
C ILE A 12 9.06 1.85 -12.31
N LEU A 13 8.71 0.67 -12.81
CA LEU A 13 8.26 -0.45 -11.98
C LEU A 13 9.37 -0.90 -11.01
N LYS A 14 10.62 -0.99 -11.45
CA LYS A 14 11.76 -1.32 -10.57
C LYS A 14 11.93 -0.29 -9.46
N ASN A 15 11.80 1.00 -9.77
CA ASN A 15 11.81 2.06 -8.77
C ASN A 15 10.62 1.94 -7.80
N PHE A 16 9.44 1.58 -8.30
CA PHE A 16 8.25 1.37 -7.49
C PHE A 16 8.44 0.21 -6.49
N GLU A 17 9.08 -0.88 -6.94
CA GLU A 17 9.45 -2.01 -6.09
C GLU A 17 10.41 -1.60 -4.97
N ILE A 18 11.43 -0.79 -5.27
CA ILE A 18 12.37 -0.27 -4.28
C ILE A 18 11.64 0.57 -3.24
N LEU A 19 10.75 1.48 -3.66
CA LEU A 19 9.95 2.29 -2.74
C LEU A 19 9.03 1.45 -1.84
N LEU A 20 8.50 0.34 -2.35
CA LEU A 20 7.71 -0.58 -1.54
C LEU A 20 8.55 -1.31 -0.49
N GLU A 21 9.79 -1.67 -0.81
CA GLU A 21 10.72 -2.23 0.18
C GLU A 21 11.12 -1.21 1.24
N ASP A 22 11.35 0.04 0.85
CA ASP A 22 11.69 1.10 1.80
C ASP A 22 10.49 1.48 2.68
N GLU A 23 9.28 1.51 2.13
CA GLU A 23 8.04 1.62 2.92
C GLU A 23 7.94 0.50 3.95
N ARG A 24 8.24 -0.74 3.54
CA ARG A 24 8.19 -1.90 4.44
C ARG A 24 9.17 -1.72 5.60
N LYS A 25 10.41 -1.29 5.34
CA LYS A 25 11.41 -1.02 6.38
C LYS A 25 10.95 0.09 7.33
N ILE A 26 10.39 1.18 6.81
CA ILE A 26 9.86 2.29 7.61
C ILE A 26 8.72 1.82 8.51
N LEU A 27 7.79 1.02 7.99
CA LEU A 27 6.68 0.45 8.75
C LEU A 27 7.19 -0.47 9.87
N LEU A 28 8.18 -1.32 9.60
CA LEU A 28 8.78 -2.21 10.59
C LEU A 28 9.57 -1.46 11.67
N ASN A 29 10.22 -0.36 11.31
CA ASN A 29 11.00 0.47 12.23
C ASN A 29 10.17 1.54 12.96
N ASN A 30 8.85 1.60 12.73
CA ASN A 30 7.93 2.61 13.27
C ASN A 30 8.32 4.07 12.95
N GLU A 31 8.96 4.30 11.80
CA GLU A 31 9.44 5.63 11.38
C GLU A 31 8.35 6.40 10.62
N ALA A 32 7.15 6.54 11.21
CA ALA A 32 5.97 7.08 10.54
C ALA A 32 6.17 8.47 9.90
N SER A 33 7.10 9.28 10.41
CA SER A 33 7.46 10.59 9.86
C SER A 33 8.06 10.53 8.45
N LYS A 34 8.58 9.38 8.02
CA LYS A 34 9.18 9.19 6.68
C LYS A 34 8.17 8.72 5.62
N LEU A 35 6.98 8.25 6.04
CA LEU A 35 5.93 7.75 5.13
C LEU A 35 5.42 8.81 4.12
N PRO A 36 5.22 10.09 4.49
CA PRO A 36 4.72 11.09 3.54
C PRO A 36 5.61 11.25 2.30
N THR A 37 6.93 11.19 2.49
CA THR A 37 7.89 11.30 1.38
C THR A 37 7.73 10.15 0.39
N ILE A 38 7.63 8.91 0.88
CA ILE A 38 7.43 7.74 0.02
C ILE A 38 6.10 7.81 -0.72
N ILE A 39 5.04 8.30 -0.08
CA ILE A 39 3.72 8.43 -0.70
C ILE A 39 3.78 9.41 -1.89
N GLU A 40 4.46 10.55 -1.73
CA GLU A 40 4.63 11.51 -2.83
C GLU A 40 5.51 10.95 -3.95
N GLU A 41 6.59 10.23 -3.64
CA GLU A 41 7.43 9.58 -4.66
C GLU A 41 6.66 8.53 -5.46
N LYS A 42 5.88 7.67 -4.80
CA LYS A 42 5.01 6.69 -5.46
C LYS A 42 3.98 7.36 -6.37
N LYS A 43 3.40 8.47 -5.94
CA LYS A 43 2.43 9.24 -6.73
C LYS A 43 3.10 9.83 -7.97
N ASN A 44 4.32 10.34 -7.87
CA ASN A 44 5.08 10.84 -9.01
C ASN A 44 5.38 9.72 -10.01
N LEU A 45 5.85 8.56 -9.55
CA LEU A 45 6.07 7.39 -10.42
C LEU A 45 4.80 6.92 -11.11
N ALA A 46 3.65 6.91 -10.41
CA ALA A 46 2.36 6.55 -11.00
C ALA A 46 1.93 7.54 -12.09
N LEU A 47 2.18 8.83 -11.91
CA LEU A 47 1.91 9.85 -12.93
C LEU A 47 2.82 9.67 -14.15
N GLU A 48 4.10 9.34 -13.95
CA GLU A 48 5.04 9.06 -15.04
C GLU A 48 4.65 7.80 -15.81
N LEU A 49 4.29 6.72 -15.11
CA LEU A 49 3.83 5.48 -15.71
C LEU A 49 2.57 5.71 -16.55
N SER A 50 1.62 6.49 -16.03
CA SER A 50 0.39 6.86 -16.76
C SER A 50 0.68 7.66 -18.04
N LYS A 51 1.67 8.56 -18.01
CA LYS A 51 2.11 9.31 -19.20
C LYS A 51 2.74 8.38 -20.24
N LEU A 52 3.56 7.42 -19.82
CA LEU A 52 4.17 6.44 -20.73
C LEU A 52 3.13 5.52 -21.36
N GLU A 53 2.19 5.01 -20.57
CA GLU A 53 1.11 4.16 -21.09
C GLU A 53 0.21 4.92 -22.07
N ARG A 54 -0.02 6.22 -21.83
CA ARG A 54 -0.75 7.07 -22.80
C ARG A 54 0.04 7.20 -24.11
N LYS A 55 1.35 7.45 -24.05
CA LYS A 55 2.21 7.49 -25.24
C LYS A 55 2.23 6.14 -25.97
N ARG A 56 2.26 5.02 -25.23
CA ARG A 56 2.17 3.67 -25.79
C ARG A 56 0.86 3.50 -26.58
N LYS A 57 -0.27 3.92 -26.00
CA LYS A 57 -1.58 3.89 -26.67
C LYS A 57 -1.66 4.82 -27.87
N GLU A 58 -1.05 6.01 -27.82
CA GLU A 58 -0.98 6.93 -28.96
C GLU A 58 -0.22 6.32 -30.15
N ILE A 59 0.84 5.54 -29.90
CA ILE A 59 1.66 4.92 -30.95
C ILE A 59 1.10 3.58 -31.42
N CYS A 60 0.69 2.70 -30.50
CA CYS A 60 0.27 1.33 -30.80
C CYS A 60 -1.25 1.17 -30.93
N GLY A 61 -2.02 2.21 -30.66
CA GLY A 61 -3.48 2.15 -30.60
C GLY A 61 -3.96 1.17 -29.53
N SER A 62 -4.90 0.30 -29.91
CA SER A 62 -5.49 -0.73 -29.05
C SER A 62 -4.77 -2.09 -29.09
N LYS A 63 -3.56 -2.15 -29.66
CA LYS A 63 -2.79 -3.41 -29.72
C LYS A 63 -2.42 -3.90 -28.32
N THR A 64 -2.68 -5.18 -28.09
CA THR A 64 -2.33 -5.87 -26.85
C THR A 64 -0.85 -6.27 -26.84
N ALA A 65 -0.34 -6.66 -25.67
CA ALA A 65 1.02 -7.16 -25.56
C ALA A 65 1.28 -8.38 -26.48
N ASN A 66 0.28 -9.26 -26.62
CA ASN A 66 0.36 -10.43 -27.51
C ASN A 66 0.42 -10.02 -28.99
N ASP A 67 -0.32 -8.98 -29.39
CA ASP A 67 -0.27 -8.46 -30.76
C ASP A 67 1.12 -7.90 -31.06
N LEU A 68 1.71 -7.18 -30.10
CA LEU A 68 3.05 -6.59 -30.25
C LEU A 68 4.18 -7.64 -30.30
N ILE A 69 4.03 -8.76 -29.61
CA ILE A 69 4.96 -9.91 -29.68
C ILE A 69 4.82 -10.63 -31.01
N SER A 70 3.57 -10.91 -31.45
CA SER A 70 3.32 -11.65 -32.70
C SER A 70 3.73 -10.86 -33.95
N GLU A 71 3.71 -9.53 -33.90
CA GLU A 71 4.24 -8.65 -34.94
C GLU A 71 5.78 -8.49 -34.89
N GLY A 72 6.46 -9.10 -33.91
CA GLY A 72 7.91 -9.02 -33.75
C GLY A 72 8.43 -7.64 -33.34
N ILE A 73 7.55 -6.77 -32.84
CA ILE A 73 7.89 -5.39 -32.45
C ILE A 73 8.63 -5.39 -31.11
N ILE A 74 8.31 -6.34 -30.23
CA ILE A 74 8.82 -6.43 -28.86
C ILE A 74 9.22 -7.87 -28.53
N GLU A 75 10.30 -8.01 -27.77
CA GLU A 75 10.77 -9.28 -27.21
C GLU A 75 9.80 -9.80 -26.15
N GLN A 76 9.40 -11.06 -26.26
CA GLN A 76 8.53 -11.72 -25.28
C GLN A 76 9.09 -11.62 -23.85
N GLU A 77 10.41 -11.76 -23.70
CA GLU A 77 11.11 -11.66 -22.40
C GLU A 77 10.83 -10.34 -21.67
N LEU A 78 10.79 -9.21 -22.40
CA LEU A 78 10.53 -7.90 -21.81
C LEU A 78 9.12 -7.79 -21.24
N ILE A 79 8.14 -8.34 -21.96
CA ILE A 79 6.73 -8.35 -21.50
C ILE A 79 6.59 -9.27 -20.29
N GLU A 80 7.22 -10.45 -20.31
CA GLU A 80 7.21 -11.36 -19.17
C GLU A 80 7.86 -10.75 -17.93
N GLU A 81 8.96 -9.99 -18.09
CA GLU A 81 9.60 -9.28 -16.98
C GLU A 81 8.67 -8.22 -16.38
N ILE A 82 7.99 -7.43 -17.22
CA ILE A 82 7.02 -6.42 -16.77
C ILE A 82 5.85 -7.06 -16.02
N ILE A 83 5.32 -8.19 -16.52
CA ILE A 83 4.22 -8.92 -15.86
C ILE A 83 4.65 -9.41 -14.48
N LYS A 84 5.78 -10.13 -14.40
CA LYS A 84 6.32 -10.66 -13.13
C LYS A 84 6.57 -9.55 -12.11
N LEU A 85 7.14 -8.43 -12.56
CA LEU A 85 7.43 -7.30 -11.69
C LEU A 85 6.14 -6.64 -11.19
N THR A 86 5.12 -6.53 -12.04
CA THR A 86 3.81 -5.98 -11.67
C THR A 86 3.13 -6.86 -10.61
N GLU A 87 3.18 -8.18 -10.76
CA GLU A 87 2.68 -9.12 -9.74
C GLU A 87 3.42 -8.96 -8.42
N THR A 88 4.75 -8.89 -8.46
CA THR A 88 5.60 -8.68 -7.27
C THR A 88 5.27 -7.37 -6.55
N ILE A 89 5.08 -6.28 -7.30
CA ILE A 89 4.68 -4.96 -6.77
C ILE A 89 3.31 -5.06 -6.09
N LYS A 90 2.36 -5.77 -6.70
CA LYS A 90 1.02 -5.96 -6.14
C LYS A 90 1.09 -6.67 -4.80
N GLU A 91 1.80 -7.79 -4.73
CA GLU A 91 1.99 -8.56 -3.49
C GLU A 91 2.65 -7.72 -2.40
N LYS A 92 3.75 -7.01 -2.71
CA LYS A 92 4.44 -6.14 -1.76
C LYS A 92 3.54 -5.01 -1.24
N ASN A 93 2.75 -4.40 -2.11
CA ASN A 93 1.81 -3.36 -1.73
C ASN A 93 0.68 -3.89 -0.84
N GLU A 94 0.17 -5.10 -1.11
CA GLU A 94 -0.82 -5.76 -0.25
C GLU A 94 -0.25 -6.05 1.15
N LEU A 95 0.99 -6.53 1.24
CA LEU A 95 1.68 -6.76 2.50
C LEU A 95 1.88 -5.46 3.30
N ASN A 96 2.32 -4.38 2.66
CA ASN A 96 2.48 -3.08 3.32
C ASN A 96 1.14 -2.50 3.79
N SER A 97 0.06 -2.72 3.02
CA SER A 97 -1.30 -2.36 3.46
C SER A 97 -1.73 -3.15 4.70
N LEU A 98 -1.43 -4.44 4.74
CA LEU A 98 -1.73 -5.29 5.90
C LEU A 98 -0.95 -4.84 7.14
N LEU A 99 0.35 -4.59 7.01
CA LEU A 99 1.19 -4.06 8.10
C LEU A 99 0.62 -2.73 8.64
N THR A 100 0.25 -1.81 7.75
CA THR A 100 -0.34 -0.53 8.14
C THR A 100 -1.65 -0.70 8.92
N LYS A 101 -2.52 -1.61 8.47
CA LYS A 101 -3.78 -1.94 9.17
C LYS A 101 -3.52 -2.55 10.55
N GLN A 102 -2.53 -3.43 10.66
CA GLN A 102 -2.14 -4.05 11.92
C GLN A 102 -1.61 -3.00 12.90
N SER A 103 -0.70 -2.12 12.47
CA SER A 103 -0.19 -1.02 13.31
C SER A 103 -1.33 -0.11 13.80
N LEU A 104 -2.29 0.21 12.92
CA LEU A 104 -3.46 1.00 13.31
C LEU A 104 -4.35 0.27 14.34
N ALA A 105 -4.53 -1.05 14.20
CA ALA A 105 -5.30 -1.84 15.15
C ALA A 105 -4.64 -1.83 16.55
N TYR A 106 -3.31 -1.98 16.62
CA TYR A 106 -2.58 -1.85 17.87
C TYR A 106 -2.73 -0.46 18.48
N ILE A 107 -2.56 0.62 17.69
CA ILE A 107 -2.74 1.99 18.18
C ILE A 107 -4.15 2.17 18.75
N LYS A 108 -5.19 1.72 18.03
CA LYS A 108 -6.59 1.78 18.50
C LYS A 108 -6.80 1.03 19.81
N MET A 109 -6.22 -0.18 19.92
CA MET A 109 -6.27 -0.96 21.15
C MET A 109 -5.61 -0.20 22.32
N TYR A 110 -4.41 0.36 22.11
CA TYR A 110 -3.71 1.16 23.12
C TYR A 110 -4.50 2.42 23.51
N THR A 111 -5.03 3.17 22.55
CA THR A 111 -5.85 4.34 22.84
C THR A 111 -7.11 3.98 23.61
N ASN A 112 -7.75 2.84 23.28
CA ASN A 112 -8.93 2.37 23.99
C ASN A 112 -8.59 2.00 25.44
N LEU A 113 -7.47 1.31 25.67
CA LEU A 113 -6.99 0.99 27.03
C LEU A 113 -6.74 2.27 27.85
N LEU A 114 -5.98 3.22 27.30
CA LEU A 114 -5.63 4.47 27.99
C LEU A 114 -6.84 5.40 28.19
N SER A 115 -7.79 5.43 27.26
CA SER A 115 -8.98 6.27 27.37
C SER A 115 -10.02 5.74 28.36
N ASN A 116 -9.99 4.45 28.69
CA ASN A 116 -10.93 3.83 29.63
C ASN A 116 -10.60 4.13 31.11
N GLU A 117 -9.45 4.74 31.41
CA GLU A 117 -9.07 5.18 32.77
C GLU A 117 -9.82 6.45 33.23
N ASN A 118 -10.54 7.13 32.33
CA ASN A 118 -11.26 8.38 32.65
C ASN A 118 -12.73 8.18 33.10
N LYS A 119 -13.20 6.95 33.31
CA LYS A 119 -14.44 6.74 34.07
C LYS A 119 -14.11 6.80 35.56
N ILE A 120 -13.95 8.02 36.07
CA ILE A 120 -13.95 8.30 37.50
C ILE A 120 -15.25 7.71 38.06
N VAL A 121 -15.15 6.60 38.79
CA VAL A 121 -16.25 6.07 39.60
C VAL A 121 -16.40 7.02 40.78
N THR A 122 -17.18 8.08 40.61
CA THR A 122 -17.52 8.97 41.72
C THR A 122 -18.62 8.29 42.54
N TYR A 123 -18.27 7.76 43.70
CA TYR A 123 -19.26 7.37 44.71
C TYR A 123 -20.10 8.60 45.05
N LYS A 124 -21.41 8.59 44.76
CA LYS A 124 -22.32 9.57 45.37
C LYS A 124 -22.31 9.33 46.88
N GLY A 125 -22.49 10.39 47.67
CA GLY A 125 -22.58 10.35 49.15
C GLY A 125 -23.70 9.49 49.75
N THR A 126 -24.37 8.67 48.93
CA THR A 126 -25.40 7.69 49.30
C THR A 126 -24.94 6.23 49.16
N GLY A 127 -23.68 5.97 48.79
CA GLY A 127 -23.08 4.62 48.80
C GLY A 127 -23.61 3.63 47.76
N LYS A 128 -24.39 4.07 46.76
CA LYS A 128 -24.83 3.21 45.64
C LYS A 128 -23.92 3.39 44.43
N VAL A 129 -23.35 2.27 43.95
CA VAL A 129 -22.61 2.16 42.69
C VAL A 129 -23.62 2.00 41.55
N ASP A 130 -23.47 2.79 40.49
CA ASP A 130 -24.29 2.67 39.28
C ASP A 130 -23.67 1.57 38.39
N GLU A 131 -24.20 0.35 38.48
CA GLU A 131 -23.80 -0.76 37.61
C GLU A 131 -24.48 -0.63 36.23
N SER A 132 -23.85 0.13 35.33
CA SER A 132 -23.90 -0.20 33.91
C SER A 132 -22.61 -0.94 33.52
N LEU A 133 -22.41 -2.11 34.13
CA LEU A 133 -21.37 -3.06 33.76
C LEU A 133 -21.72 -3.67 32.40
N GLN A 134 -21.18 -3.11 31.32
CA GLN A 134 -20.89 -3.93 30.15
C GLN A 134 -19.50 -4.56 30.34
N SER A 135 -19.52 -5.85 30.62
CA SER A 135 -18.36 -6.71 30.85
C SER A 135 -17.31 -6.58 29.74
N ILE A 136 -16.05 -6.60 30.16
CA ILE A 136 -14.82 -6.39 29.39
C ILE A 136 -14.45 -7.63 28.53
N PHE A 137 -15.31 -8.65 28.45
CA PHE A 137 -15.05 -9.95 27.80
C PHE A 137 -16.09 -10.40 26.76
N ASN A 138 -16.92 -9.52 26.21
CA ASN A 138 -17.80 -9.92 25.10
C ASN A 138 -17.13 -9.68 23.75
N THR A 139 -16.17 -10.54 23.40
CA THR A 139 -15.79 -10.80 22.01
C THR A 139 -16.63 -11.97 21.50
N THR A 140 -17.62 -11.69 20.66
CA THR A 140 -18.30 -12.72 19.86
C THR A 140 -17.37 -13.09 18.70
N ILE A 141 -17.01 -14.37 18.61
CA ILE A 141 -16.28 -15.00 17.49
C ILE A 141 -17.21 -15.07 16.28
#